data_AF-A0A2T5IXK0-F1
#
_entry.id   AF-A0A2T5IXK0-F1
#
_cell.length_a   1.000
_cell.length_b   1.000
_cell.length_c   1.000
_cell.angle_alpha   90.00
_cell.angle_beta   90.00
_cell.angle_gamma   90.00
#
_symmetry.space_group_name_H-M   'P 1'
#
loop_
_entity.id
_entity.type
_entity.pdbx_description
1 polymer ?
#
loop_
_entity_poly.entity_id
_entity_poly.type
_entity_poly.pdbx_seq_one_letter_code
_entity_poly.pdbx_strand_id
1 'polypeptide(L)'
;MMGYSPKSFEAVRANRQPLLTALAALAITQLVVRYEGGGDSGDVCELEIFPESLAQANIANTLKTQQLTYNCLAGEYQDGEYRYFLQEQQSSIDSALRDFVLTWVDAHHGGWENNDGGSGTMTINVSEGTFRLEHTEYYTECSNYEYDL
;
A
#
# COMPACT_ATOMS: atom_id res chain seq x y z
N MET A 1 3.27 -4.39 -16.48
CA MET A 1 3.58 -3.22 -15.65
C MET A 1 2.25 -2.60 -15.26
N MET A 2 1.88 -2.64 -13.97
CA MET A 2 0.65 -2.04 -13.42
C MET A 2 0.77 -0.50 -13.43
N GLY A 3 1.05 0.07 -14.61
CA GLY A 3 1.16 1.52 -14.77
C GLY A 3 -0.21 2.16 -14.63
N TYR A 4 -0.32 3.12 -13.72
CA TYR A 4 -1.35 4.16 -13.63
C TYR A 4 -2.72 3.79 -14.24
N SER A 5 -3.64 3.32 -13.40
CA SER A 5 -5.06 3.26 -13.76
C SER A 5 -5.84 4.30 -12.95
N PRO A 6 -6.73 5.11 -13.57
CA PRO A 6 -7.69 5.92 -12.82
C PRO A 6 -8.46 5.12 -11.75
N LYS A 7 -8.59 3.80 -11.96
CA LYS A 7 -9.23 2.88 -11.00
C LYS A 7 -8.42 2.65 -9.73
N SER A 8 -7.09 2.79 -9.75
CA SER A 8 -6.27 2.69 -8.53
C SER A 8 -6.61 3.83 -7.56
N PHE A 9 -6.75 5.06 -8.05
CA PHE A 9 -7.21 6.20 -7.24
C PHE A 9 -8.65 6.04 -6.76
N GLU A 10 -9.52 5.45 -7.58
CA GLU A 10 -10.90 5.14 -7.19
C GLU A 10 -10.93 4.13 -6.04
N ALA A 11 -10.14 3.05 -6.11
CA ALA A 11 -10.01 2.05 -5.06
C ALA A 11 -9.48 2.67 -3.76
N VAL A 12 -8.40 3.46 -3.83
CA VAL A 12 -7.85 4.20 -2.68
C VAL A 12 -8.92 5.09 -2.04
N ARG A 13 -9.68 5.86 -2.84
CA ARG A 13 -10.73 6.73 -2.31
C ARG A 13 -11.89 5.95 -1.68
N ALA A 14 -12.34 4.88 -2.33
CA ALA A 14 -13.46 4.06 -1.88
C ALA A 14 -13.18 3.39 -0.53
N ASN A 15 -11.93 3.00 -0.28
CA ASN A 15 -11.56 2.24 0.92
C ASN A 15 -11.15 3.09 2.13
N ARG A 16 -11.01 4.42 1.98
CA ARG A 16 -10.65 5.30 3.10
C ARG A 16 -11.62 5.19 4.29
N GLN A 17 -12.93 5.31 4.03
CA GLN A 17 -13.92 5.31 5.10
C GLN A 17 -14.08 3.93 5.77
N PRO A 18 -14.16 2.80 5.03
CA PRO A 18 -14.14 1.47 5.62
C PRO A 18 -12.94 1.23 6.54
N LEU A 19 -11.73 1.61 6.10
CA LEU A 19 -10.51 1.47 6.90
C LEU A 19 -10.56 2.33 8.17
N LEU A 20 -10.93 3.61 8.05
CA LEU A 20 -11.06 4.49 9.23
C LEU A 20 -12.05 3.92 10.25
N THR A 21 -13.21 3.46 9.80
CA THR A 21 -14.22 2.86 10.67
C THR A 21 -13.70 1.61 11.37
N ALA A 22 -13.04 0.71 10.62
CA ALA A 22 -12.50 -0.54 11.16
C ALA A 22 -11.38 -0.29 12.19
N LEU A 23 -10.46 0.63 11.89
CA LEU A 23 -9.36 0.98 12.80
C LEU A 23 -9.87 1.69 14.06
N ALA A 24 -10.82 2.61 13.92
CA ALA A 24 -11.43 3.31 15.06
C ALA A 24 -12.17 2.35 16.01
N ALA A 25 -12.86 1.34 15.47
CA ALA A 25 -13.53 0.30 16.26
C ALA A 25 -12.56 -0.52 17.13
N LEU A 26 -11.28 -0.56 16.73
CA LEU A 26 -10.20 -1.21 17.47
C LEU A 26 -9.44 -0.25 18.42
N ALA A 27 -9.94 0.98 18.58
CA ALA A 27 -9.30 2.05 19.34
C ALA A 27 -7.90 2.44 18.83
N ILE A 28 -7.57 2.12 17.58
CA ILE A 28 -6.34 2.54 16.93
C ILE A 28 -6.48 4.03 16.58
N THR A 29 -5.54 4.86 17.03
CA THR A 29 -5.53 6.30 16.79
C THR A 29 -4.62 6.69 15.63
N GLN A 30 -3.54 5.93 15.42
CA GLN A 30 -2.64 6.08 14.30
C GLN A 30 -2.11 4.70 13.88
N LEU A 31 -1.88 4.53 12.59
CA LEU A 31 -1.27 3.35 12.01
C LEU A 31 -0.24 3.75 10.95
N VAL A 32 0.94 3.13 10.98
CA VAL A 32 2.00 3.35 9.99
C VAL A 32 2.28 2.02 9.29
N VAL A 33 2.24 2.02 7.96
CA VAL A 33 2.59 0.87 7.13
C VAL A 33 3.85 1.19 6.36
N ARG A 34 4.92 0.41 6.56
CA ARG A 34 6.17 0.55 5.81
C ARG A 34 6.25 -0.49 4.71
N TYR A 35 6.71 -0.06 3.56
CA TYR A 35 6.95 -0.93 2.40
C TYR A 35 8.32 -0.66 1.82
N GLU A 36 8.89 -1.69 1.21
CA GLU A 36 10.16 -1.63 0.51
C GLU A 36 10.19 -2.67 -0.60
N GLY A 37 11.07 -2.44 -1.57
CA GLY A 37 11.16 -3.23 -2.78
C GLY A 37 12.44 -2.91 -3.54
N GLY A 38 12.81 -3.83 -4.41
CA GLY A 38 14.01 -3.80 -5.25
C GLY A 38 14.13 -5.10 -6.01
N GLY A 39 14.86 -5.10 -7.12
CA GLY A 39 15.02 -6.29 -7.95
C GLY A 39 13.69 -6.85 -8.50
N ASP A 40 12.75 -5.96 -8.80
CA ASP A 40 11.44 -6.25 -9.42
C ASP A 40 10.42 -6.89 -8.45
N SER A 41 10.60 -6.70 -7.16
CA SER A 41 9.65 -7.17 -6.13
C SER A 41 9.62 -6.23 -4.94
N GLY A 42 8.45 -6.06 -4.35
CA GLY A 42 8.26 -5.26 -3.16
C GLY A 42 7.02 -5.69 -2.39
N ASP A 43 7.02 -5.44 -1.09
CA ASP A 43 5.91 -5.75 -0.20
C ASP A 43 5.93 -4.83 1.04
N VAL A 44 4.89 -4.94 1.86
CA VAL A 44 4.82 -4.36 3.19
C VAL A 44 5.69 -5.15 4.16
N CYS A 45 6.69 -4.49 4.72
CA CYS A 45 7.64 -5.08 5.66
C CYS A 45 7.29 -4.82 7.13
N GLU A 46 6.56 -3.74 7.44
CA GLU A 46 6.25 -3.39 8.83
C GLU A 46 4.89 -2.71 8.99
N LEU A 47 4.20 -3.00 10.09
CA LEU A 47 3.00 -2.29 10.54
C LEU A 47 3.19 -1.85 11.99
N GLU A 48 3.16 -0.54 12.22
CA GLU A 48 3.22 0.08 13.55
C GLU A 48 1.83 0.61 13.94
N ILE A 49 1.40 0.33 15.17
CA ILE A 49 0.04 0.59 15.65
C ILE A 49 0.11 1.44 16.92
N PHE A 50 -0.71 2.50 16.97
CA PHE A 50 -0.80 3.40 18.10
C PHE A 50 -2.21 3.45 18.69
N PRO A 51 -2.36 3.56 20.02
CA PRO A 51 -1.27 3.61 21.01
C PRO A 51 -0.53 2.27 21.17
N GLU A 52 0.76 2.32 21.51
CA GLU A 52 1.64 1.13 21.64
C GLU A 52 1.10 0.09 22.63
N SER A 53 0.30 0.51 23.61
CA SER A 53 -0.38 -0.39 24.55
C SER A 53 -1.30 -1.41 23.85
N LEU A 54 -1.81 -1.11 22.65
CA LEU A 54 -2.61 -2.06 21.87
C LEU A 54 -1.76 -3.21 21.32
N ALA A 55 -0.46 -2.99 21.05
CA ALA A 55 0.43 -4.04 20.56
C ALA A 55 0.54 -5.21 21.57
N GLN A 56 0.41 -4.93 22.87
CA GLN A 56 0.42 -5.94 23.94
C GLN A 56 -0.89 -6.74 24.02
N ALA A 57 -1.97 -6.27 23.38
CA ALA A 57 -3.32 -6.84 23.48
C ALA A 57 -3.67 -7.84 22.36
N ASN A 58 -2.67 -8.40 21.67
CA ASN A 58 -2.85 -9.31 20.51
C ASN A 58 -3.61 -8.67 19.32
N ILE A 59 -3.51 -7.34 19.18
CA ILE A 59 -4.19 -6.60 18.11
C ILE A 59 -3.83 -7.11 16.70
N ALA A 60 -2.59 -7.59 16.52
CA ALA A 60 -2.12 -8.13 15.26
C ALA A 60 -2.95 -9.33 14.78
N ASN A 61 -3.42 -10.20 15.69
CA ASN A 61 -4.30 -11.30 15.31
C ASN A 61 -5.71 -10.80 14.95
N THR A 62 -6.19 -9.77 15.64
CA THR A 62 -7.47 -9.13 15.30
C THR A 62 -7.42 -8.51 13.91
N LEU A 63 -6.33 -7.82 13.53
CA LEU A 63 -6.18 -7.27 12.17
C LEU A 63 -6.23 -8.36 11.09
N LYS A 64 -5.67 -9.55 11.37
CA LYS A 64 -5.64 -10.69 10.43
C LYS A 64 -6.97 -11.44 10.33
N THR A 65 -7.86 -11.30 11.30
CA THR A 65 -9.11 -12.09 11.38
C THR A 65 -10.37 -11.25 11.19
N GLN A 66 -10.39 -10.02 11.70
CA GLN A 66 -11.50 -9.09 11.54
C GLN A 66 -11.63 -8.66 10.08
N GLN A 67 -12.84 -8.75 9.56
CA GLN A 67 -13.15 -8.47 8.16
C GLN A 67 -13.74 -7.07 7.99
N LEU A 68 -13.49 -6.47 6.83
CA LEU A 68 -14.24 -5.33 6.31
C LEU A 68 -14.64 -5.56 4.84
N THR A 69 -15.67 -4.84 4.40
CA THR A 69 -15.96 -4.70 2.97
C THR A 69 -14.90 -3.81 2.33
N TYR A 70 -14.17 -4.35 1.36
CA TYR A 70 -13.05 -3.71 0.69
C TYR A 70 -13.21 -3.80 -0.83
N ASN A 71 -12.88 -2.72 -1.53
CA ASN A 71 -12.89 -2.64 -2.99
C ASN A 71 -11.48 -2.85 -3.53
N CYS A 72 -11.14 -4.07 -3.95
CA CYS A 72 -9.84 -4.32 -4.57
C CYS A 72 -9.81 -3.88 -6.02
N LEU A 73 -8.61 -3.56 -6.51
CA LEU A 73 -8.37 -3.34 -7.93
C LEU A 73 -8.25 -4.71 -8.62
N ALA A 74 -9.27 -5.08 -9.38
CA ALA A 74 -9.24 -6.27 -10.22
C ALA A 74 -8.91 -5.88 -11.67
N GLY A 75 -8.28 -6.80 -12.40
CA GLY A 75 -7.95 -6.64 -13.80
C GLY A 75 -8.36 -7.88 -14.58
N GLU A 76 -9.02 -7.67 -15.72
CA GLU A 76 -9.35 -8.74 -16.66
C GLU A 76 -8.73 -8.44 -18.03
N TYR A 77 -8.22 -9.47 -18.67
CA TYR A 77 -7.72 -9.37 -20.05
C TYR A 77 -8.86 -9.71 -21.02
N GLN A 78 -9.30 -8.73 -21.79
CA GLN A 78 -10.37 -8.86 -22.78
C GLN A 78 -9.98 -8.13 -24.07
N ASP A 79 -10.23 -8.75 -25.22
CA ASP A 79 -9.99 -8.15 -26.55
C ASP A 79 -8.58 -7.59 -26.80
N GLY A 80 -7.55 -8.20 -26.21
CA GLY A 80 -6.16 -7.76 -26.40
C GLY A 80 -5.69 -6.69 -25.41
N GLU A 81 -6.56 -6.26 -24.48
CA GLU A 81 -6.26 -5.20 -23.53
C GLU A 81 -6.62 -5.61 -22.09
N TYR A 82 -5.85 -5.12 -21.11
CA TYR A 82 -6.21 -5.22 -19.71
C TYR A 82 -7.18 -4.11 -19.32
N ARG A 83 -8.32 -4.48 -18.73
CA ARG A 83 -9.31 -3.55 -18.18
C ARG A 83 -9.37 -3.72 -16.67
N TYR A 84 -9.26 -2.60 -15.96
CA TYR A 84 -9.33 -2.54 -14.50
C TYR A 84 -10.71 -2.11 -14.02
N PHE A 85 -11.16 -2.70 -12.91
CA PHE A 85 -12.41 -2.35 -12.24
C PHE A 85 -12.28 -2.61 -10.74
N LEU A 86 -13.19 -2.03 -9.96
CA LEU A 86 -13.29 -2.29 -8.52
C LEU A 86 -14.14 -3.53 -8.31
N GLN A 87 -13.64 -4.46 -7.50
CA GLN A 87 -14.40 -5.62 -7.06
C GLN A 87 -14.56 -5.55 -5.53
N GLU A 88 -15.81 -5.53 -5.09
CA GLU A 88 -16.13 -5.61 -3.66
C GLU A 88 -15.88 -7.04 -3.15
N GLN A 89 -15.15 -7.15 -2.04
CA GLN A 89 -14.93 -8.41 -1.35
C GLN A 89 -14.82 -8.21 0.16
N GLN A 90 -14.93 -9.30 0.92
CA GLN A 90 -14.54 -9.31 2.33
C GLN A 90 -13.03 -9.53 2.41
N SER A 91 -12.34 -8.67 3.16
CA SER A 91 -10.90 -8.80 3.40
C SER A 91 -10.58 -8.52 4.86
N SER A 92 -9.53 -9.20 5.36
CA SER A 92 -9.00 -8.88 6.67
C SER A 92 -8.48 -7.44 6.69
N ILE A 93 -8.49 -6.79 7.86
CA ILE A 93 -7.94 -5.44 7.98
C ILE A 93 -6.46 -5.42 7.57
N ASP A 94 -5.67 -6.45 7.93
CA ASP A 94 -4.26 -6.57 7.53
C ASP A 94 -4.10 -6.62 6.00
N SER A 95 -4.85 -7.50 5.32
CA SER A 95 -4.79 -7.62 3.85
C SER A 95 -5.25 -6.34 3.16
N ALA A 96 -6.30 -5.70 3.67
CA ALA A 96 -6.80 -4.45 3.13
C ALA A 96 -5.78 -3.31 3.29
N LEU A 97 -5.07 -3.21 4.42
CA LEU A 97 -4.03 -2.21 4.64
C LEU A 97 -2.84 -2.42 3.69
N ARG A 98 -2.42 -3.68 3.49
CA ARG A 98 -1.34 -4.04 2.56
C ARG A 98 -1.70 -3.68 1.13
N ASP A 99 -2.85 -4.14 0.65
CA ASP A 99 -3.32 -3.83 -0.69
C ASP A 99 -3.52 -2.32 -0.89
N PHE A 100 -4.05 -1.61 0.11
CA PHE A 100 -4.27 -0.17 0.02
C PHE A 100 -2.97 0.60 -0.16
N VAL A 101 -1.94 0.32 0.63
CA VAL A 101 -0.66 1.05 0.51
C VAL A 101 0.03 0.75 -0.82
N LEU A 102 0.04 -0.52 -1.23
CA LEU A 102 0.66 -0.95 -2.49
C LEU A 102 -0.08 -0.35 -3.70
N THR A 103 -1.42 -0.37 -3.68
CA THR A 103 -2.24 0.30 -4.70
C THR A 103 -1.99 1.80 -4.74
N TRP A 104 -1.78 2.44 -3.59
CA TRP A 104 -1.58 3.89 -3.53
C TRP A 104 -0.19 4.33 -4.00
N VAL A 105 0.87 3.60 -3.64
CA VAL A 105 2.21 3.85 -4.19
C VAL A 105 2.24 3.57 -5.68
N ASP A 106 1.68 2.46 -6.16
CA ASP A 106 1.63 2.15 -7.60
C ASP A 106 0.87 3.21 -8.41
N ALA A 107 -0.15 3.84 -7.81
CA ALA A 107 -0.90 4.90 -8.46
C ALA A 107 -0.07 6.17 -8.73
N HIS A 108 1.02 6.41 -8.00
CA HIS A 108 1.90 7.58 -8.15
C HIS A 108 3.28 7.22 -8.72
N HIS A 109 3.82 6.09 -8.29
CA HIS A 109 5.18 5.61 -8.49
C HIS A 109 5.16 4.17 -9.01
N GLY A 110 4.39 3.92 -10.08
CA GLY A 110 4.31 2.57 -10.65
C GLY A 110 5.68 2.06 -11.08
N GLY A 111 6.05 0.87 -10.58
CA GLY A 111 7.38 0.30 -10.79
C GLY A 111 8.44 0.76 -9.78
N TRP A 112 8.03 1.32 -8.65
CA TRP A 112 8.89 1.72 -7.52
C TRP A 112 9.78 0.58 -7.00
N GLU A 113 9.40 -0.67 -7.24
CA GLU A 113 10.10 -1.87 -6.82
C GLU A 113 11.17 -2.35 -7.82
N ASN A 114 11.23 -1.75 -9.01
CA ASN A 114 12.09 -2.22 -10.09
C ASN A 114 13.56 -1.79 -9.90
N ASN A 115 14.48 -2.64 -10.35
CA ASN A 115 15.93 -2.37 -10.33
C ASN A 115 16.45 -1.99 -8.93
N ASP A 116 16.92 -0.75 -8.76
CA ASP A 116 17.43 -0.20 -7.50
C ASP A 116 16.33 -0.11 -6.42
N GLY A 117 15.06 -0.09 -6.83
CA GLY A 117 13.91 -0.18 -5.96
C GLY A 117 13.53 1.14 -5.29
N GLY A 118 12.84 1.01 -4.17
CA GLY A 118 12.25 2.13 -3.46
C GLY A 118 11.63 1.68 -2.15
N SER A 119 11.34 2.66 -1.30
CA SER A 119 10.69 2.40 -0.02
C SER A 119 9.77 3.55 0.37
N GLY A 120 8.98 3.34 1.40
CA GLY A 120 8.14 4.41 1.90
C GLY A 120 7.28 4.02 3.08
N THR A 121 6.49 4.99 3.52
CA THR A 121 5.58 4.85 4.64
C THR A 121 4.24 5.47 4.32
N MET A 122 3.17 4.71 4.56
CA MET A 122 1.83 5.25 4.67
C MET A 122 1.46 5.46 6.13
N THR A 123 1.07 6.69 6.49
CA THR A 123 0.53 7.01 7.81
C THR A 123 -0.97 7.28 7.72
N ILE A 124 -1.76 6.58 8.52
CA ILE A 124 -3.18 6.84 8.75
C ILE A 124 -3.33 7.45 10.14
N ASN A 125 -3.76 8.71 10.22
CA ASN A 125 -4.22 9.31 11.47
C ASN A 125 -5.72 9.11 11.56
N VAL A 126 -6.14 8.14 12.37
CA VAL A 126 -7.54 7.71 12.47
C VAL A 126 -8.38 8.79 13.16
N SER A 127 -7.83 9.46 14.18
CA SER A 127 -8.51 10.55 14.87
C SER A 127 -8.80 11.76 13.98
N GLU A 128 -7.92 12.06 13.03
CA GLU A 128 -8.07 13.18 12.10
C GLU A 128 -8.71 12.77 10.76
N GLY A 129 -8.83 11.47 10.49
CA GLY A 129 -9.32 10.95 9.21
C GLY A 129 -8.37 11.20 8.02
N THR A 130 -7.08 11.44 8.31
CA THR A 130 -6.07 11.81 7.32
C THR A 130 -5.17 10.63 6.96
N PHE A 131 -4.71 10.63 5.71
CA PHE A 131 -3.82 9.64 5.14
C PHE A 131 -2.65 10.39 4.50
N ARG A 132 -1.42 9.93 4.73
CA ARG A 132 -0.19 10.49 4.14
C ARG A 132 0.64 9.36 3.56
N LEU A 133 1.12 9.52 2.34
CA LEU A 133 2.10 8.64 1.70
C LEU A 133 3.41 9.38 1.55
N GLU A 134 4.50 8.77 1.99
CA GLU A 134 5.87 9.24 1.81
C GLU A 134 6.64 8.17 1.07
N HIS A 135 7.35 8.55 0.01
CA HIS A 135 8.05 7.61 -0.87
C HIS A 135 9.46 8.11 -1.18
N THR A 136 10.40 7.17 -1.25
CA THR A 136 11.78 7.37 -1.69
C THR A 136 12.07 6.39 -2.83
N GLU A 137 12.49 6.91 -3.98
CA GLU A 137 13.01 6.14 -5.10
C GLU A 137 14.53 6.02 -4.96
N TYR A 138 15.07 4.84 -5.24
CA TYR A 138 16.51 4.59 -5.26
C TYR A 138 17.04 4.60 -6.69
N TYR A 139 18.26 5.09 -6.87
CA TYR A 139 18.94 5.06 -8.17
C TYR A 139 20.44 4.86 -7.99
N THR A 140 21.04 4.08 -8.88
CA THR A 140 22.49 3.86 -8.98
C THR A 140 23.01 4.46 -10.29
N GLU A 141 23.98 5.38 -10.20
CA GLU A 141 24.65 5.98 -11.36
C GLU A 141 26.03 5.35 -11.58
N CYS A 142 26.39 5.07 -12.84
CA CYS A 142 27.70 4.54 -13.22
C CYS A 142 28.30 5.37 -14.37
N SER A 143 29.58 5.75 -14.24
CA SER A 143 30.34 6.46 -15.27
C SER A 143 31.59 5.68 -15.64
N ASN A 144 31.79 5.43 -16.94
CA ASN A 144 32.97 4.75 -17.48
C ASN A 144 33.75 5.70 -18.41
N TYR A 145 35.08 5.72 -18.30
CA TYR A 145 35.96 6.54 -19.12
C TYR A 145 37.07 5.66 -19.70
N GLU A 146 37.23 5.70 -21.02
CA GLU A 146 38.23 4.91 -21.74
C GLU A 146 39.19 5.86 -22.48
N TYR A 147 40.49 5.55 -22.43
CA TYR A 147 41.53 6.32 -23.10
C TYR A 147 42.46 5.35 -23.84
N ASP A 148 42.54 5.49 -25.16
CA ASP A 148 43.54 4.81 -25.98
C ASP A 148 44.80 5.69 -26.13
N LEU A 149 45.95 5.05 -26.35
CA LEU A 149 47.24 5.73 -26.56
C LEU A 149 47.43 6.14 -28.04
#